data_AF-A0A2R4CAS8-F1
#
_entry.id   AF-A0A2R4CAS8-F1
#
_cell.length_a   1.000
_cell.length_b   1.000
_cell.length_c   1.000
_cell.angle_alpha   90.00
_cell.angle_beta   90.00
_cell.angle_gamma   90.00
#
_symmetry.space_group_name_H-M   'P 1'
#
loop_
_entity.id
_entity.type
_entity.pdbx_description
1 polymer ?
#
loop_
_entity_poly.entity_id
_entity_poly.type
_entity_poly.pdbx_seq_one_letter_code
_entity_poly.pdbx_strand_id
1 'polypeptide(L)'
;MSGTTERLGIVVAGHGSRDPDAVREFEALVELIRARAPGDIVTHGYLEFASPTIADAAVANVNAGARQIALVPGVLLAARHAKNDMPAEMLALARDFPDVDFHFGAPMSLDPKLLQLAQERIVAAEAASPHTVRRDETCLVVVGRGTTDPDANGEVAKLARMLEEGMGFGAAYVCYSGTAQPLVADGLRRAALLGYRRMVVLPFFLFDGVLVKRIYAAADALAEREPGIEVLKASYFGVHPLVADVMIERAREAVAGRAAMNCSLCKYRVQIVGFEQQVGEPQRAHHVAVRGLLGKETPPAAVTPVYNTYVPHPIEAESFRIIAEGRDWSTFPPEQLTVLQRIVHTSGDFNAVDDFYFSAGAIDSGIRALLRCRRVVTDVTMVQTGLKRALLEELGIDTWCGVHDRETHLMAEQYGITRSAAGIRRAWQKFGNDVLVAIGDAPTAIAEAARLIREHGWRPQLVIGLPVGFVGTRESKDELRRCLQVPRITNSGTRGGSPWAASVVNGLMIDALNGLASGGAG
;
A
#
# COMPACT_ATOMS: atom_id res chain seq x y z
N MET A 1 12.00 -36.06 43.64
CA MET A 1 12.19 -35.03 42.60
C MET A 1 10.90 -34.95 41.78
N SER A 2 9.93 -34.12 42.18
CA SER A 2 8.77 -33.83 41.31
C SER A 2 9.22 -32.76 40.32
N GLY A 3 9.43 -33.14 39.07
CA GLY A 3 9.64 -32.17 38.00
C GLY A 3 8.41 -31.29 37.90
N THR A 4 8.52 -30.04 38.36
CA THR A 4 7.56 -29.00 38.01
C THR A 4 7.64 -28.84 36.51
N THR A 5 6.62 -29.30 35.79
CA THR A 5 6.43 -28.98 34.38
C THR A 5 6.42 -27.46 34.27
N GLU A 6 7.47 -26.86 33.67
CA GLU A 6 7.52 -25.41 33.48
C GLU A 6 6.29 -24.99 32.68
N ARG A 7 5.53 -24.02 33.22
CA ARG A 7 4.34 -23.51 32.55
C ARG A 7 4.78 -22.66 31.37
N LEU A 8 4.25 -22.97 30.18
CA LEU A 8 4.47 -22.12 29.01
C LEU A 8 3.76 -20.77 29.24
N GLY A 9 4.46 -19.69 28.95
CA GLY A 9 3.84 -18.39 28.78
C GLY A 9 3.30 -18.22 27.37
N ILE A 10 2.05 -17.80 27.24
CA ILE A 10 1.43 -17.44 25.96
C ILE A 10 1.08 -15.95 26.03
N VAL A 11 1.67 -15.16 25.14
CA VAL A 11 1.36 -13.73 24.96
C VAL A 11 0.59 -13.58 23.66
N VAL A 12 -0.72 -13.35 23.74
CA VAL A 12 -1.56 -13.09 22.57
C VAL A 12 -1.38 -11.63 22.14
N ALA A 13 -0.74 -11.42 20.99
CA ALA A 13 -0.39 -10.11 20.47
C ALA A 13 -1.49 -9.58 19.53
N GLY A 14 -2.41 -8.78 20.06
CA GLY A 14 -3.44 -8.11 19.27
C GLY A 14 -2.87 -6.94 18.47
N HIS A 15 -3.48 -6.63 17.32
CA HIS A 15 -3.15 -5.40 16.58
C HIS A 15 -3.52 -4.14 17.40
N GLY A 16 -4.67 -4.19 18.06
CA GLY A 16 -5.27 -3.06 18.78
C GLY A 16 -6.25 -2.27 17.91
N SER A 17 -7.29 -1.75 18.56
CA SER A 17 -8.39 -1.02 17.89
C SER A 17 -8.76 0.21 18.72
N ARG A 18 -9.30 1.21 18.03
CA ARG A 18 -9.97 2.36 18.68
C ARG A 18 -11.43 2.05 19.01
N ASP A 19 -11.98 0.99 18.44
CA ASP A 19 -13.35 0.53 18.69
C ASP A 19 -13.40 -0.30 19.98
N PRO A 20 -14.10 0.16 21.04
CA PRO A 20 -14.22 -0.58 22.29
C PRO A 20 -14.84 -1.96 22.13
N ASP A 21 -15.71 -2.16 21.13
CA ASP A 21 -16.37 -3.44 20.90
C ASP A 21 -15.37 -4.49 20.40
N ALA A 22 -14.49 -4.08 19.48
CA ALA A 22 -13.41 -4.92 18.97
C ALA A 22 -12.39 -5.29 20.07
N VAL A 23 -12.11 -4.37 21.01
CA VAL A 23 -11.26 -4.66 22.18
C VAL A 23 -11.91 -5.71 23.07
N ARG A 24 -13.20 -5.57 23.39
CA ARG A 24 -13.94 -6.53 24.22
C ARG A 24 -14.05 -7.91 23.60
N GLU A 25 -14.28 -8.01 22.29
CA GLU A 25 -14.29 -9.30 21.60
C GLU A 25 -12.91 -9.98 21.62
N PHE A 26 -11.83 -9.21 21.43
CA PHE A 26 -10.48 -9.76 21.53
C PHE A 26 -10.17 -10.26 22.95
N GLU A 27 -10.52 -9.50 23.99
CA GLU A 27 -10.37 -9.93 25.38
C GLU A 27 -11.20 -11.18 25.70
N ALA A 28 -12.44 -11.26 25.20
CA ALA A 28 -13.26 -12.45 25.34
C ALA A 28 -12.65 -13.69 24.65
N LEU A 29 -11.98 -13.52 23.49
CA LEU A 29 -11.20 -14.59 22.87
C LEU A 29 -10.01 -15.01 23.74
N VAL A 30 -9.32 -14.05 24.37
CA VAL A 30 -8.21 -14.35 25.29
C VAL A 30 -8.69 -15.13 26.52
N GLU A 31 -9.85 -14.79 27.07
CA GLU A 31 -10.46 -15.55 28.16
C GLU A 31 -10.82 -16.98 27.74
N LEU A 32 -11.33 -17.15 26.51
CA LEU A 32 -11.57 -18.48 25.94
C LEU A 32 -10.27 -19.28 25.78
N ILE A 33 -9.18 -18.65 25.33
CA ILE A 33 -7.86 -19.28 25.25
C ILE A 33 -7.39 -19.71 26.65
N ARG A 34 -7.52 -18.84 27.66
CA ARG A 34 -7.15 -19.16 29.05
C ARG A 34 -7.93 -20.35 29.60
N ALA A 35 -9.24 -20.41 29.33
CA ALA A 35 -10.08 -21.53 29.75
C ALA A 35 -9.68 -22.86 29.09
N ARG A 36 -9.14 -22.81 27.87
CA ARG A 36 -8.75 -24.00 27.08
C ARG A 36 -7.29 -24.41 27.30
N ALA A 37 -6.47 -23.54 27.86
CA ALA A 37 -5.07 -23.78 28.21
C ALA A 37 -4.80 -23.57 29.72
N PRO A 38 -5.46 -24.33 30.63
CA PRO A 38 -5.37 -24.11 32.08
C PRO A 38 -3.97 -24.37 32.67
N GLY A 39 -3.10 -25.07 31.94
CA GLY A 39 -1.70 -25.33 32.34
C GLY A 39 -0.72 -24.20 31.99
N ASP A 40 -1.15 -23.22 31.19
CA ASP A 40 -0.30 -22.15 30.66
C ASP A 40 -0.60 -20.80 31.33
N ILE A 41 0.36 -19.88 31.22
CA ILE A 41 0.20 -18.50 31.66
C ILE A 41 -0.21 -17.66 30.43
N VAL A 42 -1.49 -17.36 30.32
CA VAL A 42 -2.05 -16.62 29.16
C VAL A 42 -2.23 -15.14 29.51
N THR A 43 -1.43 -14.29 28.85
CA THR A 43 -1.60 -12.81 28.86
C THR A 43 -1.85 -12.32 27.43
N HIS A 44 -2.24 -11.05 27.31
CA HIS A 44 -2.44 -10.41 26.01
C HIS A 44 -1.93 -8.98 26.06
N GLY A 45 -1.60 -8.45 24.89
CA GLY A 45 -1.27 -7.04 24.73
C GLY A 45 -1.47 -6.58 23.30
N TYR A 46 -1.46 -5.26 23.11
CA TYR A 46 -1.72 -4.64 21.82
C TYR A 46 -0.48 -3.99 21.23
N LEU A 47 -0.38 -4.05 19.91
CA LEU A 47 0.66 -3.38 19.15
C LEU A 47 0.39 -1.87 19.07
N GLU A 48 -0.86 -1.49 18.79
CA GLU A 48 -1.29 -0.10 18.59
C GLU A 48 -2.50 0.26 19.46
N PHE A 49 -2.68 1.56 19.71
CA PHE A 49 -3.87 2.18 20.32
C PHE A 49 -4.20 1.78 21.76
N ALA A 50 -4.50 0.50 22.01
CA ALA A 50 -4.98 -0.02 23.27
C ALA A 50 -3.84 -0.45 24.21
N SER A 51 -4.20 -0.68 25.47
CA SER A 51 -3.32 -1.19 26.53
C SER A 51 -3.99 -2.40 27.18
N PRO A 52 -3.23 -3.35 27.76
CA PRO A 52 -1.77 -3.35 27.95
C PRO A 52 -0.97 -3.49 26.65
N THR A 53 0.28 -3.03 26.61
CA THR A 53 1.13 -3.24 25.43
C THR A 53 1.66 -4.68 25.38
N ILE A 54 2.13 -5.12 24.22
CA ILE A 54 2.76 -6.46 24.08
C ILE A 54 3.91 -6.66 25.07
N ALA A 55 4.72 -5.62 25.33
CA ALA A 55 5.79 -5.72 26.33
C ALA A 55 5.24 -5.87 27.75
N ASP A 56 4.21 -5.10 28.13
CA ASP A 56 3.59 -5.23 29.47
C ASP A 56 3.04 -6.63 29.68
N ALA A 57 2.42 -7.19 28.64
CA ALA A 57 1.90 -8.56 28.64
C ALA A 57 3.00 -9.61 28.80
N ALA A 58 4.14 -9.43 28.13
CA ALA A 58 5.30 -10.31 28.24
C ALA A 58 5.93 -10.23 29.64
N VAL A 59 6.09 -9.02 30.18
CA VAL A 59 6.60 -8.78 31.55
C VAL A 59 5.69 -9.44 32.58
N ALA A 60 4.37 -9.32 32.43
CA ALA A 60 3.42 -10.01 33.30
C ALA A 60 3.58 -11.53 33.27
N ASN A 61 3.87 -12.09 32.09
CA ASN A 61 4.15 -13.51 31.91
C ASN A 61 5.45 -13.95 32.62
N VAL A 62 6.53 -13.18 32.48
CA VAL A 62 7.82 -13.39 33.18
C VAL A 62 7.65 -13.33 34.70
N ASN A 63 6.91 -12.34 35.20
CA ASN A 63 6.63 -12.16 36.63
C ASN A 63 5.77 -13.28 37.21
N ALA A 64 4.91 -13.91 36.39
CA ALA A 64 4.14 -15.09 36.76
C ALA A 64 4.96 -16.40 36.75
N GLY A 65 6.25 -16.33 36.42
CA GLY A 65 7.20 -17.44 36.48
C GLY A 65 7.42 -18.18 35.16
N ALA A 66 6.90 -17.69 34.03
CA ALA A 66 7.21 -18.27 32.73
C ALA A 66 8.71 -18.06 32.41
N ARG A 67 9.37 -19.12 31.94
CA ARG A 67 10.75 -19.08 31.41
C ARG A 67 10.83 -19.44 29.94
N GLN A 68 9.76 -20.01 29.41
CA GLN A 68 9.53 -20.19 28.00
C GLN A 68 8.26 -19.41 27.63
N ILE A 69 8.34 -18.50 26.66
CA ILE A 69 7.23 -17.62 26.28
C ILE A 69 7.03 -17.65 24.77
N ALA A 70 5.82 -18.01 24.34
CA ALA A 70 5.39 -17.90 22.95
C ALA A 70 4.60 -16.60 22.75
N LEU A 71 5.10 -15.72 21.88
CA LEU A 71 4.38 -14.56 21.39
C LEU A 71 3.56 -14.96 20.17
N VAL A 72 2.24 -14.97 20.29
CA VAL A 72 1.31 -15.46 19.26
C VAL A 72 0.61 -14.28 18.60
N PRO A 73 0.83 -14.02 17.30
CA PRO A 73 0.12 -12.96 16.57
C PRO A 73 -1.38 -13.22 16.51
N GLY A 74 -2.18 -12.32 17.10
CA GLY A 74 -3.64 -12.31 17.07
C GLY A 74 -4.21 -11.82 15.73
N VAL A 75 -3.67 -12.32 14.62
CA VAL A 75 -4.02 -11.90 13.25
C VAL A 75 -4.24 -13.10 12.34
N LEU A 76 -5.23 -12.99 11.43
CA LEU A 76 -5.51 -14.04 10.44
C LEU A 76 -4.37 -14.20 9.44
N LEU A 77 -3.81 -13.10 8.96
CA LEU A 77 -2.87 -13.09 7.83
C LEU A 77 -1.62 -12.29 8.18
N ALA A 78 -0.45 -12.79 7.77
CA ALA A 78 0.81 -12.08 7.96
C ALA A 78 1.04 -11.02 6.88
N ALA A 79 0.95 -9.75 7.29
CA ALA A 79 1.45 -8.61 6.55
C ALA A 79 2.58 -7.93 7.34
N ARG A 80 2.77 -6.61 7.14
CA ARG A 80 3.84 -5.83 7.79
C ARG A 80 3.94 -6.06 9.31
N HIS A 81 2.83 -6.05 10.03
CA HIS A 81 2.85 -6.17 11.49
C HIS A 81 3.41 -7.51 11.99
N ALA A 82 2.96 -8.62 11.43
CA ALA A 82 3.47 -9.94 11.81
C ALA A 82 4.87 -10.21 11.24
N LYS A 83 5.24 -9.60 10.09
CA LYS A 83 6.54 -9.83 9.43
C LYS A 83 7.67 -8.91 9.93
N ASN A 84 7.34 -7.76 10.51
CA ASN A 84 8.30 -6.73 10.92
C ASN A 84 8.09 -6.24 12.36
N ASP A 85 6.91 -5.72 12.68
CA ASP A 85 6.68 -5.02 13.97
C ASP A 85 6.77 -5.94 15.19
N MET A 86 5.97 -7.02 15.22
CA MET A 86 5.95 -7.94 16.36
C MET A 86 7.28 -8.70 16.54
N PRO A 87 7.97 -9.15 15.48
CA PRO A 87 9.33 -9.69 15.62
C PRO A 87 10.33 -8.70 16.22
N ALA A 88 10.25 -7.41 15.86
CA ALA A 88 11.13 -6.38 16.42
C ALA A 88 10.88 -6.17 17.92
N GLU A 89 9.62 -6.14 18.36
CA GLU A 89 9.24 -6.08 19.77
C GLU A 89 9.74 -7.30 20.56
N MET A 90 9.60 -8.50 20.00
CA MET A 90 10.10 -9.72 20.63
C MET A 90 11.63 -9.71 20.78
N LEU A 91 12.35 -9.21 19.76
CA LEU A 91 13.81 -9.08 19.84
C LEU A 91 14.26 -8.06 20.89
N ALA A 92 13.47 -7.02 21.16
CA ALA A 92 13.73 -6.10 22.26
C ALA A 92 13.53 -6.80 23.62
N LEU A 93 12.40 -7.50 23.79
CA LEU A 93 12.11 -8.27 25.01
C LEU A 93 13.18 -9.32 25.32
N ALA A 94 13.67 -10.03 24.29
CA ALA A 94 14.73 -11.02 24.45
C ALA A 94 16.07 -10.41 24.92
N ARG A 95 16.33 -9.13 24.64
CA ARG A 95 17.51 -8.43 25.17
C ARG A 95 17.33 -8.03 26.63
N ASP A 96 16.12 -7.60 27.00
CA ASP A 96 15.80 -7.15 28.35
C ASP A 96 15.69 -8.33 29.34
N PHE A 97 15.33 -9.52 28.86
CA PHE A 97 15.17 -10.75 29.65
C PHE A 97 15.98 -11.92 29.06
N PRO A 98 17.33 -11.92 29.22
CA PRO A 98 18.21 -12.90 28.59
C PRO A 98 18.04 -14.35 29.11
N ASP A 99 17.46 -14.51 30.30
CA ASP A 99 17.21 -15.83 30.93
C ASP A 99 15.84 -16.43 30.54
N VAL A 100 15.12 -15.81 29.60
CA VAL A 100 13.80 -16.25 29.13
C VAL A 100 13.88 -16.63 27.65
N ASP A 101 13.40 -17.83 27.33
CA ASP A 101 13.34 -18.34 25.96
C ASP A 101 12.07 -17.82 25.26
N PHE A 102 12.24 -16.86 24.35
CA PHE A 102 11.15 -16.26 23.58
C PHE A 102 11.00 -16.93 22.21
N HIS A 103 9.78 -17.38 21.92
CA HIS A 103 9.40 -17.97 20.63
C HIS A 103 8.35 -17.12 19.92
N PHE A 104 8.51 -16.96 18.61
CA PHE A 104 7.53 -16.27 17.78
C PHE A 104 6.58 -17.29 17.11
N GLY A 105 5.30 -17.18 17.39
CA GLY A 105 4.26 -17.95 16.73
C GLY A 105 3.99 -17.49 15.30
N ALA A 106 3.62 -18.43 14.44
CA ALA A 106 3.08 -18.07 13.14
C ALA A 106 1.75 -17.32 13.31
N PRO A 107 1.38 -16.43 12.35
CA PRO A 107 -0.02 -16.00 12.24
C PRO A 107 -0.94 -17.22 12.11
N MET A 108 -2.24 -17.04 12.31
CA MET A 108 -3.17 -18.17 12.15
C MET A 108 -3.16 -18.71 10.72
N SER A 109 -2.97 -17.84 9.72
CA SER A 109 -2.92 -18.17 8.30
C SER A 109 -4.12 -19.05 7.88
N LEU A 110 -4.00 -19.79 6.79
CA LEU A 110 -4.99 -20.80 6.46
C LEU A 110 -4.79 -22.05 7.31
N ASP A 111 -5.74 -22.28 8.20
CA ASP A 111 -5.80 -23.47 9.06
C ASP A 111 -7.08 -24.28 8.76
N PRO A 112 -7.02 -25.62 8.78
CA PRO A 112 -8.21 -26.46 8.62
C PRO A 112 -9.38 -26.09 9.55
N LYS A 113 -9.09 -25.67 10.80
CA LYS A 113 -10.13 -25.24 11.75
C LYS A 113 -10.79 -23.93 11.34
N LEU A 114 -10.05 -23.04 10.69
CA LEU A 114 -10.60 -21.79 10.16
C LEU A 114 -11.43 -22.01 8.88
N LEU A 115 -11.06 -22.99 8.05
CA LEU A 115 -11.89 -23.45 6.94
C LEU A 115 -13.20 -24.06 7.43
N GLN A 116 -13.13 -24.88 8.47
CA GLN A 116 -14.32 -25.44 9.12
C GLN A 116 -15.22 -24.33 9.68
N LEU A 117 -14.65 -23.34 10.37
CA LEU A 117 -15.42 -22.19 10.85
C LEU A 117 -16.07 -21.39 9.71
N ALA A 118 -15.34 -21.14 8.62
CA ALA A 118 -15.91 -20.49 7.44
C ALA A 118 -17.10 -21.28 6.87
N GLN A 119 -16.98 -22.60 6.79
CA GLN A 119 -18.08 -23.48 6.39
C GLN A 119 -19.29 -23.34 7.34
N GLU A 120 -19.08 -23.35 8.65
CA GLU A 120 -20.16 -23.16 9.64
C GLU A 120 -20.87 -21.81 9.45
N ARG A 121 -20.12 -20.73 9.20
CA ARG A 121 -20.66 -19.38 8.96
C ARG A 121 -21.48 -19.30 7.68
N ILE A 122 -21.00 -19.93 6.61
CA ILE A 122 -21.71 -20.03 5.34
C ILE A 122 -23.02 -20.83 5.50
N VAL A 123 -22.95 -22.01 6.11
CA VAL A 123 -24.13 -22.88 6.32
C VAL A 123 -25.18 -22.18 7.18
N ALA A 124 -24.77 -21.46 8.22
CA ALA A 124 -25.69 -20.67 9.04
C ALA A 124 -26.39 -19.56 8.25
N ALA A 125 -25.68 -18.89 7.34
CA ALA A 125 -26.27 -17.88 6.46
C ALA A 125 -27.27 -18.49 5.47
N GLU A 126 -26.93 -19.63 4.86
CA GLU A 126 -27.83 -20.39 3.98
C GLU A 126 -29.09 -20.85 4.71
N ALA A 127 -28.97 -21.32 5.95
CA ALA A 127 -30.09 -21.80 6.76
C ALA A 127 -31.10 -20.70 7.15
N ALA A 128 -30.66 -19.43 7.15
CA ALA A 128 -31.54 -18.29 7.40
C ALA A 128 -32.36 -17.87 6.17
N SER A 129 -32.04 -18.39 4.98
CA SER A 129 -32.75 -18.09 3.74
C SER A 129 -34.10 -18.83 3.67
N PRO A 130 -35.18 -18.16 3.24
CA PRO A 130 -36.45 -18.81 2.93
C PRO A 130 -36.42 -19.53 1.57
N HIS A 131 -35.36 -19.38 0.78
CA HIS A 131 -35.23 -19.91 -0.56
C HIS A 131 -34.28 -21.11 -0.59
N THR A 132 -34.61 -22.11 -1.42
CA THR A 132 -33.70 -23.23 -1.71
C THR A 132 -33.01 -22.97 -3.05
N VAL A 133 -31.74 -22.54 -2.99
CA VAL A 133 -30.89 -22.32 -4.16
C VAL A 133 -29.70 -23.28 -4.06
N ARG A 134 -29.37 -23.95 -5.17
CA ARG A 134 -28.23 -24.87 -5.21
C ARG A 134 -26.92 -24.08 -5.16
N ARG A 135 -25.86 -24.68 -4.61
CA ARG A 135 -24.56 -24.01 -4.51
C ARG A 135 -23.90 -23.78 -5.88
N ASP A 136 -24.15 -24.63 -6.87
CA ASP A 136 -23.70 -24.41 -8.26
C ASP A 136 -24.40 -23.21 -8.94
N GLU A 137 -25.53 -22.75 -8.40
CA GLU A 137 -26.20 -21.50 -8.78
C GLU A 137 -25.86 -20.32 -7.84
N THR A 138 -24.86 -20.49 -6.97
CA THR A 138 -24.47 -19.50 -5.94
C THR A 138 -23.01 -19.08 -6.10
N CYS A 139 -22.75 -17.77 -6.00
CA CYS A 139 -21.40 -17.21 -5.91
C CYS A 139 -21.01 -16.95 -4.45
N LEU A 140 -19.88 -17.51 -4.02
CA LEU A 140 -19.28 -17.19 -2.72
C LEU A 140 -18.40 -15.94 -2.85
N VAL A 141 -18.73 -14.87 -2.13
CA VAL A 141 -17.88 -13.68 -2.06
C VAL A 141 -17.12 -13.66 -0.74
N VAL A 142 -15.81 -13.85 -0.80
CA VAL A 142 -14.93 -13.76 0.37
C VAL A 142 -14.33 -12.37 0.46
N VAL A 143 -14.57 -11.70 1.57
CA VAL A 143 -14.10 -10.32 1.79
C VAL A 143 -12.94 -10.31 2.78
N GLY A 144 -11.75 -9.98 2.31
CA GLY A 144 -10.57 -9.78 3.16
C GLY A 144 -10.38 -8.32 3.57
N ARG A 145 -9.49 -8.06 4.53
CA ARG A 145 -9.07 -6.67 4.83
C ARG A 145 -8.36 -6.01 3.64
N GLY A 146 -7.51 -6.78 2.97
CA GLY A 146 -6.63 -6.31 1.89
C GLY A 146 -5.41 -5.56 2.41
N THR A 147 -4.23 -5.91 1.88
CA THR A 147 -2.95 -5.30 2.28
C THR A 147 -2.06 -5.04 1.07
N THR A 148 -0.93 -4.34 1.27
CA THR A 148 0.12 -4.21 0.25
C THR A 148 1.05 -5.43 0.17
N ASP A 149 0.78 -6.47 0.97
CA ASP A 149 1.49 -7.73 0.93
C ASP A 149 0.69 -8.74 0.07
N PRO A 150 1.19 -9.11 -1.12
CA PRO A 150 0.48 -9.99 -2.04
C PRO A 150 0.31 -11.41 -1.49
N ASP A 151 1.19 -11.84 -0.57
CA ASP A 151 1.14 -13.16 0.03
C ASP A 151 -0.06 -13.29 0.99
N ALA A 152 -0.31 -12.27 1.81
CA ALA A 152 -1.52 -12.18 2.63
C ALA A 152 -2.80 -12.13 1.77
N ASN A 153 -2.78 -11.37 0.66
CA ASN A 153 -3.93 -11.31 -0.25
C ASN A 153 -4.14 -12.67 -0.97
N GLY A 154 -3.06 -13.35 -1.33
CA GLY A 154 -3.07 -14.68 -1.94
C GLY A 154 -3.66 -15.76 -1.04
N GLU A 155 -3.44 -15.67 0.28
CA GLU A 155 -4.10 -16.55 1.25
C GLU A 155 -5.63 -16.38 1.24
N VAL A 156 -6.16 -15.17 1.07
CA VAL A 156 -7.63 -14.96 0.93
C VAL A 156 -8.15 -15.61 -0.35
N ALA A 157 -7.41 -15.47 -1.46
CA ALA A 157 -7.75 -16.13 -2.73
C ALA A 157 -7.72 -17.66 -2.60
N LYS A 158 -6.73 -18.20 -1.91
CA LYS A 158 -6.63 -19.63 -1.65
C LYS A 158 -7.76 -20.11 -0.73
N LEU A 159 -8.13 -19.37 0.32
CA LEU A 159 -9.30 -19.67 1.16
C LEU A 159 -10.57 -19.75 0.31
N ALA A 160 -10.81 -18.72 -0.50
CA ALA A 160 -11.98 -18.65 -1.37
C ALA A 160 -12.05 -19.85 -2.31
N ARG A 161 -10.91 -20.22 -2.90
CA ARG A 161 -10.81 -21.38 -3.80
C ARG A 161 -11.09 -22.71 -3.10
N MET A 162 -10.55 -22.90 -1.89
CA MET A 162 -10.80 -24.10 -1.09
C MET A 162 -12.26 -24.24 -0.68
N LEU A 163 -12.92 -23.13 -0.33
CA LEU A 163 -14.34 -23.12 0.00
C LEU A 163 -15.22 -23.32 -1.24
N GLU A 164 -14.86 -22.71 -2.38
CA GLU A 164 -15.55 -22.86 -3.65
C GLU A 164 -15.66 -24.33 -4.06
N GLU A 165 -14.51 -24.97 -4.29
CA GLU A 165 -14.43 -26.35 -4.76
C GLU A 165 -14.87 -27.33 -3.65
N GLY A 166 -14.51 -27.06 -2.40
CA GLY A 166 -14.82 -27.94 -1.27
C GLY A 166 -16.29 -27.95 -0.87
N MET A 167 -17.04 -26.87 -1.12
CA MET A 167 -18.47 -26.77 -0.78
C MET A 167 -19.40 -26.86 -2.00
N GLY A 168 -18.86 -26.81 -3.22
CA GLY A 168 -19.60 -26.95 -4.47
C GLY A 168 -20.25 -25.65 -4.96
N PHE A 169 -19.64 -24.50 -4.69
CA PHE A 169 -20.12 -23.22 -5.24
C PHE A 169 -19.86 -23.13 -6.74
N GLY A 170 -20.74 -22.45 -7.48
CA GLY A 170 -20.57 -22.24 -8.92
C GLY A 170 -19.37 -21.35 -9.26
N ALA A 171 -19.11 -20.36 -8.40
CA ALA A 171 -17.88 -19.56 -8.43
C ALA A 171 -17.58 -18.98 -7.05
N ALA A 172 -16.33 -18.56 -6.85
CA ALA A 172 -15.96 -17.63 -5.80
C ALA A 172 -15.37 -16.34 -6.34
N TYR A 173 -15.60 -15.24 -5.60
CA TYR A 173 -15.03 -13.93 -5.89
C TYR A 173 -14.38 -13.35 -4.64
N VAL A 174 -13.22 -12.71 -4.81
CA VAL A 174 -12.50 -12.06 -3.70
C VAL A 174 -12.50 -10.55 -3.89
N CYS A 175 -12.85 -9.85 -2.81
CA CYS A 175 -12.73 -8.40 -2.72
C CYS A 175 -12.22 -7.98 -1.34
N TYR A 176 -11.94 -6.69 -1.18
CA TYR A 176 -11.23 -6.20 -0.01
C TYR A 176 -11.86 -4.94 0.59
N SER A 177 -11.76 -4.79 1.91
CA SER A 177 -12.28 -3.62 2.63
C SER A 177 -11.31 -2.43 2.71
N GLY A 178 -10.09 -2.57 2.20
CA GLY A 178 -8.98 -1.66 2.48
C GLY A 178 -8.04 -1.46 1.29
N THR A 179 -6.77 -1.83 1.46
CA THR A 179 -5.69 -1.40 0.57
C THR A 179 -5.62 -2.14 -0.76
N ALA A 180 -6.05 -3.40 -0.79
CA ALA A 180 -6.07 -4.21 -2.01
C ALA A 180 -7.35 -3.97 -2.82
N GLN A 181 -7.30 -4.33 -4.11
CA GLN A 181 -8.41 -4.16 -5.05
C GLN A 181 -8.90 -5.53 -5.55
N PRO A 182 -10.19 -5.67 -5.92
CA PRO A 182 -11.23 -4.64 -5.91
C PRO A 182 -11.77 -4.33 -4.50
N LEU A 183 -12.21 -3.09 -4.25
CA LEU A 183 -12.93 -2.72 -3.03
C LEU A 183 -14.29 -3.42 -2.93
N VAL A 184 -14.82 -3.60 -1.72
CA VAL A 184 -16.06 -4.37 -1.45
C VAL A 184 -17.21 -4.03 -2.39
N ALA A 185 -17.59 -2.76 -2.51
CA ALA A 185 -18.72 -2.35 -3.35
C ALA A 185 -18.47 -2.64 -4.84
N ASP A 186 -17.24 -2.46 -5.33
CA ASP A 186 -16.88 -2.77 -6.71
C ASP A 186 -16.80 -4.27 -6.95
N GLY A 187 -16.27 -5.01 -5.99
CA GLY A 187 -16.15 -6.45 -6.03
C GLY A 187 -17.52 -7.14 -6.02
N LEU A 188 -18.44 -6.69 -5.16
CA LEU A 188 -19.82 -7.17 -5.13
C LEU A 188 -20.54 -6.90 -6.46
N ARG A 189 -20.38 -5.69 -7.04
CA ARG A 189 -20.93 -5.39 -8.38
C ARG A 189 -20.34 -6.28 -9.46
N ARG A 190 -19.03 -6.53 -9.44
CA ARG A 190 -18.37 -7.42 -10.41
C ARG A 190 -18.81 -8.87 -10.24
N ALA A 191 -19.00 -9.33 -9.00
CA ALA A 191 -19.50 -10.67 -8.71
C ALA A 191 -20.94 -10.86 -9.20
N ALA A 192 -21.80 -9.85 -9.07
CA ALA A 192 -23.18 -9.88 -9.59
C ALA A 192 -23.22 -10.10 -11.12
N LEU A 193 -22.26 -9.55 -11.87
CA LEU A 193 -22.15 -9.74 -13.32
C LEU A 193 -21.87 -11.20 -13.74
N LEU A 194 -21.48 -12.07 -12.81
CA LEU A 194 -21.30 -13.50 -13.09
C LEU A 194 -22.64 -14.23 -13.30
N GLY A 195 -23.78 -13.61 -12.96
CA GLY A 195 -25.10 -14.12 -13.30
C GLY A 195 -25.63 -15.26 -12.41
N TYR A 196 -25.07 -15.42 -11.21
CA TYR A 196 -25.56 -16.41 -10.23
C TYR A 196 -26.84 -15.93 -9.54
N ARG A 197 -27.70 -16.89 -9.17
CA ARG A 197 -29.01 -16.62 -8.52
C ARG A 197 -28.87 -16.11 -7.09
N ARG A 198 -27.80 -16.53 -6.42
CA ARG A 198 -27.51 -16.18 -5.03
C ARG A 198 -26.04 -15.77 -4.88
N MET A 199 -25.80 -14.88 -3.93
CA MET A 199 -24.49 -14.55 -3.42
C MET A 199 -24.43 -14.78 -1.91
N VAL A 200 -23.36 -15.42 -1.42
CA VAL A 200 -23.05 -15.50 0.02
C VAL A 200 -21.81 -14.66 0.30
N VAL A 201 -21.95 -13.60 1.09
CA VAL A 201 -20.87 -12.68 1.46
C VAL A 201 -20.28 -13.13 2.80
N LEU A 202 -19.04 -13.62 2.78
CA LEU A 202 -18.28 -14.06 3.95
C LEU A 202 -17.18 -13.06 4.30
N PRO A 203 -17.29 -12.32 5.42
CA PRO A 203 -16.19 -11.52 5.94
C PRO A 203 -15.11 -12.43 6.56
N PHE A 204 -13.90 -12.44 5.98
CA PHE A 204 -12.74 -13.11 6.57
C PHE A 204 -12.05 -12.21 7.61
N PHE A 205 -12.72 -12.05 8.76
CA PHE A 205 -12.34 -11.18 9.87
C PHE A 205 -12.51 -11.90 11.21
N LEU A 206 -11.68 -11.55 12.19
CA LEU A 206 -11.82 -12.09 13.55
C LEU A 206 -12.90 -11.41 14.36
N PHE A 207 -12.97 -10.08 14.28
CA PHE A 207 -13.79 -9.27 15.17
C PHE A 207 -14.67 -8.32 14.38
N ASP A 208 -15.73 -7.85 15.04
CA ASP A 208 -16.57 -6.79 14.51
C ASP A 208 -15.78 -5.48 14.35
N GLY A 209 -16.43 -4.51 13.73
CA GLY A 209 -16.02 -3.12 13.75
C GLY A 209 -16.50 -2.38 12.52
N VAL A 210 -15.96 -1.18 12.34
CA VAL A 210 -16.31 -0.28 11.23
C VAL A 210 -16.17 -0.97 9.85
N LEU A 211 -15.19 -1.86 9.68
CA LEU A 211 -14.98 -2.55 8.39
C LEU A 211 -16.04 -3.61 8.11
N VAL A 212 -16.38 -4.47 9.08
CA VAL A 212 -17.42 -5.50 8.91
C VAL A 212 -18.79 -4.82 8.68
N LYS A 213 -19.10 -3.78 9.45
CA LYS A 213 -20.33 -2.96 9.26
C LYS A 213 -20.45 -2.41 7.84
N ARG A 214 -19.34 -1.93 7.25
CA ARG A 214 -19.29 -1.46 5.86
C ARG A 214 -19.49 -2.58 4.84
N ILE A 215 -18.99 -3.78 5.11
CA ILE A 215 -19.19 -4.94 4.24
C ILE A 215 -20.68 -5.28 4.16
N TYR A 216 -21.35 -5.37 5.30
CA TYR A 216 -22.78 -5.65 5.34
C TYR A 216 -23.61 -4.54 4.70
N ALA A 217 -23.29 -3.27 4.96
CA ALA A 217 -23.96 -2.15 4.29
C ALA A 217 -23.80 -2.19 2.76
N ALA A 218 -22.63 -2.59 2.26
CA ALA A 218 -22.41 -2.75 0.81
C ALA A 218 -23.19 -3.95 0.24
N ALA A 219 -23.33 -5.04 0.99
CA ALA A 219 -24.15 -6.18 0.60
C ALA A 219 -25.64 -5.81 0.57
N ASP A 220 -26.13 -5.07 1.56
CA ASP A 220 -27.52 -4.57 1.61
C ASP A 220 -27.80 -3.63 0.42
N ALA A 221 -26.88 -2.70 0.13
CA ALA A 221 -26.99 -1.81 -1.02
C ALA A 221 -26.95 -2.54 -2.38
N LEU A 222 -26.26 -3.68 -2.48
CA LEU A 222 -26.31 -4.53 -3.68
C LEU A 222 -27.67 -5.20 -3.80
N ALA A 223 -28.19 -5.77 -2.72
CA ALA A 223 -29.49 -6.46 -2.70
C ALA A 223 -30.65 -5.53 -3.13
N GLU A 224 -30.61 -4.27 -2.71
CA GLU A 224 -31.58 -3.25 -3.14
C GLU A 224 -31.48 -2.94 -4.65
N ARG A 225 -30.27 -2.95 -5.21
CA ARG A 225 -30.03 -2.63 -6.63
C ARG A 225 -30.33 -3.79 -7.56
N GLU A 226 -30.06 -5.01 -7.11
CA GLU A 226 -30.17 -6.24 -7.89
C GLU A 226 -31.19 -7.18 -7.25
N PRO A 227 -32.50 -6.85 -7.26
CA PRO A 227 -33.53 -7.63 -6.57
C PRO A 227 -33.71 -9.05 -7.12
N GLY A 228 -33.13 -9.35 -8.29
CA GLY A 228 -33.10 -10.70 -8.87
C GLY A 228 -32.04 -11.62 -8.29
N ILE A 229 -31.11 -11.10 -7.48
CA ILE A 229 -30.03 -11.86 -6.83
C ILE A 229 -30.32 -11.90 -5.33
N GLU A 230 -30.38 -13.10 -4.76
CA GLU A 230 -30.44 -13.24 -3.31
C GLU A 230 -29.07 -13.00 -2.68
N VAL A 231 -28.93 -12.01 -1.81
CA VAL A 231 -27.67 -11.69 -1.13
C VAL A 231 -27.74 -12.11 0.35
N LEU A 232 -26.96 -13.12 0.72
CA LEU A 232 -26.84 -13.60 2.09
C LEU A 232 -25.57 -13.07 2.74
N LYS A 233 -25.67 -12.67 4.01
CA LYS A 233 -24.54 -12.17 4.82
C LYS A 233 -24.15 -13.23 5.84
N ALA A 234 -23.00 -13.87 5.66
CA ALA A 234 -22.43 -14.74 6.68
C ALA A 234 -21.76 -13.91 7.78
N SER A 235 -21.77 -14.42 9.02
CA SER A 235 -21.05 -13.77 10.12
C SER A 235 -19.53 -13.90 9.96
N TYR A 236 -18.80 -12.95 10.54
CA TYR A 236 -17.34 -13.05 10.71
C TYR A 236 -17.00 -14.15 11.74
N PHE A 237 -15.72 -14.44 11.95
CA PHE A 237 -15.32 -15.60 12.74
C PHE A 237 -15.64 -15.45 14.22
N GLY A 238 -15.34 -14.30 14.81
CA GLY A 238 -15.70 -13.95 16.17
C GLY A 238 -14.92 -14.75 17.22
N VAL A 239 -15.40 -14.64 18.46
CA VAL A 239 -14.94 -15.45 19.59
C VAL A 239 -15.43 -16.89 19.39
N HIS A 240 -14.53 -17.78 18.98
CA HIS A 240 -14.87 -19.16 18.64
C HIS A 240 -13.83 -20.17 19.16
N PRO A 241 -14.25 -21.36 19.64
CA PRO A 241 -13.33 -22.40 20.11
C PRO A 241 -12.27 -22.78 19.08
N LEU A 242 -12.66 -22.90 17.81
CA LEU A 242 -11.72 -23.21 16.72
C LEU A 242 -10.65 -22.13 16.54
N VAL A 243 -10.97 -20.86 16.75
CA VAL A 243 -9.99 -19.76 16.68
C VAL A 243 -9.02 -19.83 17.86
N ALA A 244 -9.56 -20.08 19.08
CA ALA A 244 -8.74 -20.24 20.27
C ALA A 244 -7.78 -21.44 20.15
N ASP A 245 -8.26 -22.57 19.60
CA ASP A 245 -7.44 -23.76 19.38
C ASP A 245 -6.28 -23.50 18.42
N VAL A 246 -6.52 -22.78 17.31
CA VAL A 246 -5.45 -22.41 16.39
C VAL A 246 -4.39 -21.56 17.11
N MET A 247 -4.78 -20.56 17.91
CA MET A 247 -3.82 -19.73 18.63
C MET A 247 -2.98 -20.52 19.64
N ILE A 248 -3.60 -21.46 20.36
CA ILE A 248 -2.89 -22.35 21.29
C ILE A 248 -1.91 -23.24 20.51
N GLU A 249 -2.33 -23.80 19.38
CA GLU A 249 -1.45 -24.61 18.52
C GLU A 249 -0.27 -23.81 17.99
N ARG A 250 -0.49 -22.57 17.53
CA ARG A 250 0.61 -21.68 17.11
C ARG A 250 1.61 -21.44 18.24
N ALA A 251 1.15 -21.31 19.48
CA ALA A 251 2.02 -21.18 20.64
C ALA A 251 2.91 -22.43 20.84
N ARG A 252 2.30 -23.62 20.80
CA ARG A 252 3.02 -24.90 20.98
C ARG A 252 3.98 -25.19 19.83
N GLU A 253 3.58 -24.88 18.60
CA GLU A 253 4.43 -25.02 17.42
C GLU A 253 5.66 -24.11 17.49
N ALA A 254 5.50 -22.87 17.96
CA ALA A 254 6.60 -21.92 18.14
C ALA A 254 7.68 -22.48 19.06
N VAL A 255 7.24 -22.94 20.23
CA VAL A 255 8.10 -23.55 21.25
C VAL A 255 8.79 -24.81 20.73
N ALA A 256 8.07 -25.63 19.97
CA ALA A 256 8.61 -26.87 19.42
C ALA A 256 9.52 -26.66 18.19
N GLY A 257 9.79 -25.41 17.80
CA GLY A 257 10.59 -25.08 16.61
C GLY A 257 9.92 -25.47 15.29
N ARG A 258 8.59 -25.64 15.28
CA ARG A 258 7.78 -26.05 14.12
C ARG A 258 6.89 -24.94 13.58
N ALA A 259 7.06 -23.70 14.04
CA ALA A 259 6.34 -22.55 13.47
C ALA A 259 6.70 -22.39 11.99
N ALA A 260 5.83 -22.89 11.12
CA ALA A 260 5.98 -22.82 9.68
C ALA A 260 5.65 -21.41 9.18
N MET A 261 6.59 -20.49 9.38
CA MET A 261 6.51 -19.17 8.77
C MET A 261 6.58 -19.33 7.25
N ASN A 262 5.71 -18.64 6.50
CA ASN A 262 5.69 -18.69 5.04
C ASN A 262 6.86 -17.94 4.36
N CYS A 263 8.04 -17.99 4.99
CA CYS A 263 9.26 -17.32 4.55
C CYS A 263 9.69 -17.70 3.13
N SER A 264 9.27 -18.86 2.62
CA SER A 264 9.52 -19.30 1.24
C SER A 264 9.04 -18.32 0.17
N LEU A 265 8.01 -17.51 0.46
CA LEU A 265 7.50 -16.46 -0.43
C LEU A 265 7.50 -15.08 0.22
N CYS A 266 8.22 -14.91 1.33
CA CYS A 266 8.28 -13.63 2.01
C CYS A 266 9.11 -12.64 1.19
N LYS A 267 8.47 -11.58 0.68
CA LYS A 267 9.09 -10.53 -0.14
C LYS A 267 10.27 -9.79 0.52
N TYR A 268 10.41 -9.89 1.83
CA TYR A 268 11.53 -9.33 2.59
C TYR A 268 12.76 -10.26 2.64
N ARG A 269 12.59 -11.56 2.33
CA ARG A 269 13.61 -12.60 2.50
C ARG A 269 14.05 -13.25 1.20
N VAL A 270 13.14 -13.33 0.23
CA VAL A 270 13.41 -13.88 -1.10
C VAL A 270 12.93 -12.92 -2.17
N GLN A 271 13.56 -12.98 -3.34
CA GLN A 271 13.16 -12.15 -4.47
C GLN A 271 11.78 -12.59 -4.99
N ILE A 272 10.79 -11.72 -4.79
CA ILE A 272 9.42 -11.88 -5.30
C ILE A 272 9.21 -10.87 -6.43
N VAL A 273 8.55 -11.32 -7.50
CA VAL A 273 8.30 -10.51 -8.69
C VAL A 273 7.59 -9.20 -8.32
N GLY A 274 8.14 -8.07 -8.75
CA GLY A 274 7.60 -6.74 -8.48
C GLY A 274 7.91 -6.16 -7.09
N PHE A 275 8.62 -6.90 -6.23
CA PHE A 275 9.06 -6.49 -4.89
C PHE A 275 10.57 -6.66 -4.69
N GLU A 276 11.35 -6.67 -5.77
CA GLU A 276 12.80 -6.92 -5.76
C GLU A 276 13.56 -5.97 -4.84
N GLN A 277 13.10 -4.72 -4.72
CA GLN A 277 13.72 -3.69 -3.88
C GLN A 277 13.51 -3.91 -2.37
N GLN A 278 12.59 -4.79 -1.97
CA GLN A 278 12.26 -5.04 -0.55
C GLN A 278 13.06 -6.19 0.04
N VAL A 279 13.82 -6.92 -0.78
CA VAL A 279 14.62 -8.07 -0.32
C VAL A 279 15.78 -7.57 0.54
N GLY A 280 15.88 -8.10 1.76
CA GLY A 280 16.93 -7.73 2.69
C GLY A 280 16.69 -6.40 3.44
N GLU A 281 15.51 -5.78 3.30
CA GLU A 281 15.14 -4.63 4.11
C GLU A 281 15.23 -4.98 5.62
N PRO A 282 15.83 -4.11 6.46
CA PRO A 282 15.88 -4.35 7.89
C PRO A 282 14.47 -4.30 8.50
N GLN A 283 14.18 -5.22 9.43
CA GLN A 283 12.94 -5.17 10.20
C GLN A 283 12.92 -3.89 11.05
N ARG A 284 11.91 -3.06 10.85
CA ARG A 284 11.70 -1.80 11.58
C ARG A 284 10.31 -1.76 12.18
N ALA A 285 10.22 -1.34 13.44
CA ALA A 285 8.95 -1.08 14.11
C ALA A 285 8.38 0.27 13.64
N HIS A 286 7.19 0.26 13.03
CA HIS A 286 6.51 1.45 12.51
C HIS A 286 5.42 1.96 13.47
N HIS A 287 5.00 1.12 14.42
CA HIS A 287 3.87 1.36 15.33
C HIS A 287 4.23 2.21 16.56
N VAL A 288 5.51 2.53 16.77
CA VAL A 288 6.02 3.16 18.00
C VAL A 288 5.28 4.46 18.35
N ALA A 289 4.93 5.27 17.36
CA ALA A 289 4.27 6.56 17.56
C ALA A 289 2.82 6.47 18.07
N VAL A 290 2.16 5.31 17.92
CA VAL A 290 0.73 5.10 18.25
C VAL A 290 0.50 4.05 19.35
N ARG A 291 1.58 3.59 19.98
CA ARG A 291 1.56 2.58 21.04
C ARG A 291 0.91 3.14 22.31
N GLY A 292 -0.11 2.45 22.84
CA GLY A 292 -0.81 2.81 24.08
C GLY A 292 -1.48 4.19 24.06
N LEU A 293 -1.78 4.71 22.86
CA LEU A 293 -2.28 6.07 22.66
C LEU A 293 -3.58 6.35 23.45
N LEU A 294 -4.45 5.36 23.60
CA LEU A 294 -5.73 5.50 24.33
C LEU A 294 -5.58 5.50 25.85
N GLY A 295 -4.45 5.01 26.37
CA GLY A 295 -4.10 5.09 27.80
C GLY A 295 -3.48 6.45 28.19
N LYS A 296 -3.21 7.33 27.21
CA LYS A 296 -2.79 8.71 27.43
C LYS A 296 -3.99 9.60 27.11
N GLU A 297 -4.57 10.25 28.13
CA GLU A 297 -5.82 11.01 27.98
C GLU A 297 -5.72 12.08 26.87
N THR A 298 -6.78 12.13 26.04
CA THR A 298 -7.10 13.05 24.93
C THR A 298 -6.68 12.58 23.52
N PRO A 299 -7.63 12.26 22.62
CA PRO A 299 -7.30 12.02 21.22
C PRO A 299 -6.87 13.33 20.56
N PRO A 300 -5.73 13.38 19.83
CA PRO A 300 -5.44 14.54 19.01
C PRO A 300 -6.48 14.61 17.89
N ALA A 301 -7.04 15.81 17.68
CA ALA A 301 -7.86 16.12 16.51
C ALA A 301 -7.09 15.74 15.23
N ALA A 302 -7.82 15.40 14.16
CA ALA A 302 -7.23 15.17 12.85
C ALA A 302 -6.36 16.38 12.49
N VAL A 303 -5.04 16.20 12.50
CA VAL A 303 -4.09 17.26 12.19
C VAL A 303 -4.20 17.48 10.68
N THR A 304 -4.87 18.55 10.27
CA THR A 304 -4.71 19.07 8.91
C THR A 304 -3.22 19.38 8.76
N PRO A 305 -2.51 18.77 7.79
CA PRO A 305 -1.10 19.05 7.60
C PRO A 305 -0.94 20.55 7.35
N VAL A 306 -0.17 21.21 8.21
CA VAL A 306 0.21 22.61 8.03
C VAL A 306 1.36 22.60 7.05
N TYR A 307 1.11 23.11 5.84
CA TYR A 307 2.14 23.28 4.82
C TYR A 307 2.80 24.63 4.99
N ASN A 308 4.13 24.65 5.02
CA ASN A 308 4.89 25.89 5.04
C ASN A 308 5.25 26.29 3.61
N THR A 309 5.30 27.59 3.34
CA THR A 309 5.80 28.10 2.05
C THR A 309 7.24 27.65 1.84
N TYR A 310 7.60 27.33 0.60
CA TYR A 310 8.98 26.97 0.25
C TYR A 310 9.95 28.12 0.57
N VAL A 311 10.94 27.85 1.41
CA VAL A 311 12.01 28.81 1.74
C VAL A 311 13.31 28.41 1.05
N PRO A 312 13.75 29.13 0.00
CA PRO A 312 15.04 28.87 -0.64
C PRO A 312 16.22 29.23 0.29
N HIS A 313 17.36 28.58 0.08
CA HIS A 313 18.62 28.98 0.70
C HIS A 313 19.00 30.42 0.26
N PRO A 314 19.65 31.26 1.08
CA PRO A 314 19.99 32.64 0.72
C PRO A 314 20.72 32.80 -0.63
N ILE A 315 21.63 31.87 -0.96
CA ILE A 315 22.34 31.85 -2.25
C ILE A 315 21.38 31.54 -3.41
N GLU A 316 20.43 30.62 -3.21
CA GLU A 316 19.40 30.33 -4.20
C GLU A 316 18.52 31.58 -4.39
N ALA A 317 18.07 32.21 -3.30
CA ALA A 317 17.26 33.43 -3.35
C ALA A 317 17.95 34.58 -4.12
N GLU A 318 19.23 34.83 -3.84
CA GLU A 318 20.02 35.83 -4.56
C GLU A 318 20.19 35.48 -6.05
N SER A 319 20.40 34.19 -6.37
CA SER A 319 20.46 33.74 -7.76
C SER A 319 19.15 34.02 -8.50
N PHE A 320 17.99 33.77 -7.88
CA PHE A 320 16.69 34.06 -8.47
C PHE A 320 16.42 35.56 -8.62
N ARG A 321 16.94 36.40 -7.72
CA ARG A 321 16.90 37.87 -7.88
C ARG A 321 17.66 38.32 -9.12
N ILE A 322 18.90 37.85 -9.30
CA ILE A 322 19.72 38.12 -10.50
C ILE A 322 19.01 37.61 -11.76
N ILE A 323 18.40 36.43 -11.71
CA ILE A 323 17.69 35.85 -12.85
C ILE A 323 16.44 36.67 -13.22
N ALA A 324 15.70 37.15 -12.21
CA ALA A 324 14.52 38.00 -12.41
C ALA A 324 14.90 39.34 -13.06
N GLU A 325 16.04 39.93 -12.69
CA GLU A 325 16.55 41.20 -13.23
C GLU A 325 17.26 41.03 -14.59
N GLY A 326 17.80 39.84 -14.88
CA GLY A 326 18.70 39.63 -16.01
C GLY A 326 18.04 39.47 -17.38
N ARG A 327 16.70 39.38 -17.46
CA ARG A 327 15.94 39.41 -18.72
C ARG A 327 14.51 39.89 -18.52
N ASP A 328 13.85 40.30 -19.61
CA ASP A 328 12.42 40.63 -19.59
C ASP A 328 11.57 39.35 -19.56
N TRP A 329 10.78 39.20 -18.50
CA TRP A 329 9.88 38.07 -18.26
C TRP A 329 8.42 38.35 -18.65
N SER A 330 8.09 39.59 -19.03
CA SER A 330 6.71 40.03 -19.30
C SER A 330 6.03 39.29 -20.46
N THR A 331 6.82 38.67 -21.34
CA THR A 331 6.36 37.87 -22.48
C THR A 331 5.93 36.45 -22.10
N PHE A 332 6.27 35.99 -20.89
CA PHE A 332 5.91 34.66 -20.40
C PHE A 332 4.71 34.74 -19.46
N PRO A 333 3.76 33.79 -19.55
CA PRO A 333 2.66 33.71 -18.61
C PRO A 333 3.16 33.57 -17.15
N PRO A 334 2.58 34.28 -16.17
CA PRO A 334 3.02 34.27 -14.78
C PRO A 334 3.16 32.87 -14.18
N GLU A 335 2.24 31.96 -14.53
CA GLU A 335 2.23 30.57 -14.06
C GLU A 335 3.44 29.75 -14.54
N GLN A 336 4.17 30.20 -15.57
CA GLN A 336 5.35 29.51 -16.09
C GLN A 336 6.65 30.00 -15.45
N LEU A 337 6.62 31.14 -14.74
CA LEU A 337 7.84 31.84 -14.31
C LEU A 337 8.69 31.02 -13.33
N THR A 338 8.08 30.35 -12.35
CA THR A 338 8.82 29.50 -11.40
C THR A 338 9.63 28.43 -12.11
N VAL A 339 9.02 27.76 -13.10
CA VAL A 339 9.67 26.72 -13.91
C VAL A 339 10.76 27.32 -14.78
N LEU A 340 10.47 28.38 -15.53
CA LEU A 340 11.39 28.98 -16.49
C LEU A 340 12.64 29.60 -15.82
N GLN A 341 12.45 30.33 -14.73
CA GLN A 341 13.57 30.88 -13.96
C GLN A 341 14.45 29.77 -13.37
N ARG A 342 13.85 28.64 -12.97
CA ARG A 342 14.59 27.45 -12.52
C ARG A 342 15.41 26.82 -13.62
N ILE A 343 14.90 26.81 -14.85
CA ILE A 343 15.67 26.36 -16.01
C ILE A 343 16.89 27.25 -16.20
N VAL A 344 16.75 28.58 -16.17
CA VAL A 344 17.88 29.52 -16.26
C VAL A 344 18.89 29.28 -15.12
N HIS A 345 18.41 29.09 -13.89
CA HIS A 345 19.27 28.80 -12.74
C HIS A 345 20.09 27.52 -12.94
N THR A 346 19.47 26.50 -13.52
CA THR A 346 20.09 25.18 -13.73
C THR A 346 21.04 25.17 -14.93
N SER A 347 20.71 25.93 -15.98
CA SER A 347 21.51 26.00 -17.21
C SER A 347 22.64 27.02 -17.14
N GLY A 348 22.51 28.06 -16.31
CA GLY A 348 23.37 29.24 -16.35
C GLY A 348 23.18 30.08 -17.63
N ASP A 349 22.11 29.86 -18.39
CA ASP A 349 21.85 30.49 -19.69
C ASP A 349 20.45 31.13 -19.69
N PHE A 350 20.42 32.47 -19.74
CA PHE A 350 19.18 33.27 -19.79
C PHE A 350 18.32 32.95 -21.01
N ASN A 351 18.91 32.47 -22.10
CA ASN A 351 18.23 32.16 -23.36
C ASN A 351 17.81 30.68 -23.42
N ALA A 352 17.98 29.91 -22.34
CA ALA A 352 17.56 28.50 -22.27
C ALA A 352 16.03 28.33 -22.42
N VAL A 353 15.28 29.38 -22.11
CA VAL A 353 13.81 29.36 -22.03
C VAL A 353 13.11 29.73 -23.34
N ASP A 354 13.82 30.32 -24.29
CA ASP A 354 13.21 30.85 -25.54
C ASP A 354 12.63 29.75 -26.43
N ASP A 355 13.15 28.53 -26.30
CA ASP A 355 12.70 27.37 -27.07
C ASP A 355 11.61 26.55 -26.34
N PHE A 356 11.19 26.93 -25.13
CA PHE A 356 10.24 26.15 -24.37
C PHE A 356 8.83 26.19 -24.95
N TYR A 357 8.15 25.06 -24.82
CA TYR A 357 6.77 24.88 -25.20
C TYR A 357 6.00 24.27 -24.02
N PHE A 358 4.93 24.94 -23.62
CA PHE A 358 3.94 24.46 -22.67
C PHE A 358 2.61 24.30 -23.41
N SER A 359 1.99 23.13 -23.32
CA SER A 359 0.59 23.01 -23.77
C SER A 359 -0.33 23.81 -22.84
N ALA A 360 -1.52 24.18 -23.33
CA ALA A 360 -2.51 24.87 -22.51
C ALA A 360 -2.79 24.10 -21.20
N GLY A 361 -2.75 24.81 -20.06
CA GLY A 361 -2.99 24.24 -18.73
C GLY A 361 -1.94 23.24 -18.25
N ALA A 362 -0.75 23.17 -18.87
CA ALA A 362 0.29 22.20 -18.48
C ALA A 362 0.77 22.36 -17.04
N ILE A 363 0.94 23.61 -16.57
CA ILE A 363 1.36 23.92 -15.20
C ILE A 363 0.31 23.43 -14.20
N ASP A 364 -0.93 23.88 -14.33
CA ASP A 364 -2.04 23.50 -13.45
C ASP A 364 -2.29 21.98 -13.46
N SER A 365 -2.17 21.35 -14.62
CA SER A 365 -2.29 19.89 -14.74
C SER A 365 -1.15 19.19 -14.02
N GLY A 366 0.07 19.71 -14.11
CA GLY A 366 1.24 19.22 -13.39
C GLY A 366 1.09 19.34 -11.87
N ILE A 367 0.67 20.51 -11.37
CA ILE A 367 0.43 20.74 -9.93
C ILE A 367 -0.65 19.79 -9.42
N ARG A 368 -1.79 19.71 -10.11
CA ARG A 368 -2.87 18.78 -9.73
C ARG A 368 -2.42 17.32 -9.78
N ALA A 369 -1.60 16.93 -10.75
CA ALA A 369 -1.04 15.58 -10.84
C ALA A 369 -0.14 15.26 -9.63
N LEU A 370 0.73 16.18 -9.23
CA LEU A 370 1.62 16.00 -8.08
C LEU A 370 0.81 15.84 -6.79
N LEU A 371 -0.23 16.66 -6.59
CA LEU A 371 -1.09 16.61 -5.40
C LEU A 371 -2.00 15.39 -5.34
N ARG A 372 -2.57 14.98 -6.49
CA ARG A 372 -3.54 13.89 -6.59
C ARG A 372 -2.88 12.53 -6.76
N CYS A 373 -2.02 12.38 -7.76
CA CYS A 373 -1.44 11.10 -8.14
C CYS A 373 -0.25 10.73 -7.25
N ARG A 374 0.45 11.74 -6.71
CA ARG A 374 1.62 11.58 -5.84
C ARG A 374 2.68 10.64 -6.43
N ARG A 375 2.86 10.68 -7.76
CA ARG A 375 3.80 9.80 -8.46
C ARG A 375 4.47 10.47 -9.65
N VAL A 376 5.81 10.46 -9.64
CA VAL A 376 6.66 10.90 -10.75
C VAL A 376 7.43 9.71 -11.31
N VAL A 377 7.24 9.45 -12.61
CA VAL A 377 7.96 8.44 -13.38
C VAL A 377 9.10 9.11 -14.13
N THR A 378 10.31 8.54 -14.08
CA THR A 378 11.45 9.06 -14.85
C THR A 378 12.06 8.02 -15.79
N ASP A 379 12.61 8.50 -16.91
CA ASP A 379 13.26 7.65 -17.91
C ASP A 379 14.62 7.10 -17.45
N VAL A 380 15.35 7.88 -16.64
CA VAL A 380 16.64 7.51 -16.05
C VAL A 380 16.75 7.95 -14.59
N THR A 381 17.66 7.32 -13.85
CA THR A 381 17.90 7.58 -12.42
C THR A 381 18.44 8.98 -12.14
N MET A 382 19.12 9.60 -13.13
CA MET A 382 19.64 10.97 -12.98
C MET A 382 18.54 12.02 -12.83
N VAL A 383 17.41 11.88 -13.54
CA VAL A 383 16.24 12.76 -13.35
C VAL A 383 15.69 12.58 -11.94
N GLN A 384 15.50 11.32 -11.50
CA GLN A 384 14.98 10.99 -10.17
C GLN A 384 15.86 11.57 -9.05
N THR A 385 17.19 11.49 -9.22
CA THR A 385 18.17 12.00 -8.25
C THR A 385 18.18 13.53 -8.18
N GLY A 386 17.87 14.22 -9.28
CA GLY A 386 17.78 15.68 -9.33
C GLY A 386 16.53 16.28 -8.68
N LEU A 387 15.57 15.46 -8.25
CA LEU A 387 14.37 15.91 -7.54
C LEU A 387 14.70 16.26 -6.09
N LYS A 388 14.19 17.40 -5.60
CA LYS A 388 14.45 17.84 -4.22
C LYS A 388 13.75 16.93 -3.22
N ARG A 389 14.52 16.13 -2.46
CA ARG A 389 14.01 15.15 -1.48
C ARG A 389 13.05 15.75 -0.45
N ALA A 390 13.38 16.93 0.08
CA ALA A 390 12.52 17.61 1.05
C ALA A 390 11.11 17.88 0.50
N LEU A 391 11.00 18.29 -0.77
CA LEU A 391 9.69 18.53 -1.42
C LEU A 391 8.93 17.23 -1.69
N LEU A 392 9.64 16.16 -2.09
CA LEU A 392 9.03 14.85 -2.28
C LEU A 392 8.44 14.32 -0.97
N GLU A 393 9.18 14.45 0.13
CA GLU A 393 8.75 14.02 1.46
C GLU A 393 7.56 14.85 1.97
N GLU A 394 7.62 16.18 1.84
CA GLU A 394 6.59 17.10 2.32
C GLU A 394 5.26 16.93 1.54
N LEU A 395 5.33 16.72 0.23
CA LEU A 395 4.14 16.48 -0.61
C LEU A 395 3.71 15.00 -0.64
N GLY A 396 4.51 14.10 -0.04
CA GLY A 396 4.26 12.66 -0.03
C GLY A 396 4.24 12.04 -1.43
N ILE A 397 5.18 12.45 -2.29
CA ILE A 397 5.28 12.04 -3.69
C ILE A 397 6.30 10.89 -3.83
N ASP A 398 5.84 9.77 -4.38
CA ASP A 398 6.70 8.66 -4.74
C ASP A 398 7.37 8.90 -6.11
N THR A 399 8.61 8.43 -6.25
CA THR A 399 9.32 8.46 -7.53
C THR A 399 9.59 7.04 -8.01
N TRP A 400 9.54 6.81 -9.33
CA TRP A 400 9.83 5.51 -9.92
C TRP A 400 10.63 5.65 -11.22
N CYS A 401 11.73 4.90 -11.32
CA CYS A 401 12.52 4.77 -12.53
C CYS A 401 12.71 3.30 -12.86
N GLY A 402 12.29 2.90 -14.06
CA GLY A 402 12.32 1.49 -14.49
C GLY A 402 13.66 0.99 -15.01
N VAL A 403 14.66 1.85 -15.24
CA VAL A 403 15.85 1.52 -16.05
C VAL A 403 16.70 0.38 -15.47
N HIS A 404 16.65 0.16 -14.15
CA HIS A 404 17.36 -0.92 -13.44
C HIS A 404 16.42 -2.06 -12.99
N ASP A 405 15.13 -2.00 -13.33
CA ASP A 405 14.17 -3.05 -13.02
C ASP A 405 14.39 -4.27 -13.92
N ARG A 406 14.35 -5.47 -13.34
CA ARG A 406 14.64 -6.72 -14.05
C ARG A 406 13.66 -6.99 -15.19
N GLU A 407 12.37 -6.76 -14.99
CA GLU A 407 11.39 -7.00 -16.05
C GLU A 407 11.46 -5.91 -17.11
N THR A 408 11.84 -4.67 -16.76
CA THR A 408 12.17 -3.65 -17.77
C THR A 408 13.33 -4.12 -18.66
N HIS A 409 14.35 -4.76 -18.07
CA HIS A 409 15.46 -5.34 -18.84
C HIS A 409 14.98 -6.47 -19.75
N LEU A 410 14.21 -7.43 -19.22
CA LEU A 410 13.62 -8.52 -20.02
C LEU A 410 12.72 -7.98 -21.14
N MET A 411 11.94 -6.94 -20.86
CA MET A 411 11.09 -6.27 -21.84
C MET A 411 11.92 -5.57 -22.92
N ALA A 412 13.00 -4.87 -22.53
CA ALA A 412 13.90 -4.22 -23.47
C ALA A 412 14.51 -5.22 -24.46
N GLU A 413 14.98 -6.37 -23.95
CA GLU A 413 15.52 -7.46 -24.77
C GLU A 413 14.46 -8.08 -25.68
N GLN A 414 13.31 -8.46 -25.12
CA GLN A 414 12.24 -9.14 -25.85
C GLN A 414 11.66 -8.29 -26.99
N TYR A 415 11.53 -6.97 -26.77
CA TYR A 415 10.95 -6.05 -27.76
C TYR A 415 12.00 -5.31 -28.60
N GLY A 416 13.30 -5.51 -28.34
CA GLY A 416 14.37 -4.82 -29.06
C GLY A 416 14.36 -3.29 -28.87
N ILE A 417 13.95 -2.80 -27.70
CA ILE A 417 13.87 -1.36 -27.40
C ILE A 417 14.87 -0.98 -26.31
N THR A 418 15.13 0.32 -26.14
CA THR A 418 16.03 0.80 -25.07
C THR A 418 15.42 0.56 -23.69
N ARG A 419 16.27 0.47 -22.66
CA ARG A 419 15.79 0.35 -21.26
C ARG A 419 14.91 1.51 -20.82
N SER A 420 15.19 2.73 -21.29
CA SER A 420 14.37 3.90 -20.99
C SER A 420 12.99 3.81 -21.65
N ALA A 421 12.91 3.38 -22.92
CA ALA A 421 11.64 3.13 -23.60
C ALA A 421 10.85 2.00 -22.90
N ALA A 422 11.51 0.88 -22.61
CA ALA A 422 10.90 -0.22 -21.85
C ALA A 422 10.41 0.26 -20.48
N GLY A 423 11.16 1.12 -19.79
CA GLY A 423 10.78 1.72 -18.51
C GLY A 423 9.49 2.52 -18.60
N ILE A 424 9.31 3.33 -19.65
CA ILE A 424 8.06 4.07 -19.91
C ILE A 424 6.90 3.10 -20.18
N ARG A 425 7.10 2.06 -20.99
CA ARG A 425 6.07 1.04 -21.26
C ARG A 425 5.64 0.32 -19.98
N ARG A 426 6.61 -0.02 -19.14
CA ARG A 426 6.41 -0.58 -17.80
C ARG A 426 5.60 0.34 -16.90
N ALA A 427 5.90 1.64 -16.90
CA ALA A 427 5.15 2.63 -16.13
C ALA A 427 3.68 2.69 -16.54
N TRP A 428 3.40 2.66 -17.85
CA TRP A 428 2.04 2.58 -18.37
C TRP A 428 1.29 1.33 -17.86
N GLN A 429 1.93 0.15 -17.95
CA GLN A 429 1.34 -1.11 -17.46
C GLN A 429 1.11 -1.11 -15.94
N LYS A 430 2.06 -0.55 -15.18
CA LYS A 430 2.06 -0.62 -13.71
C LYS A 430 1.16 0.42 -13.06
N PHE A 431 1.10 1.63 -13.61
CA PHE A 431 0.49 2.78 -12.95
C PHE A 431 -0.68 3.41 -13.72
N GLY A 432 -0.90 3.03 -14.98
CA GLY A 432 -1.96 3.61 -15.79
C GLY A 432 -1.82 5.13 -15.96
N ASN A 433 -2.92 5.87 -15.78
CA ASN A 433 -2.99 7.31 -16.06
C ASN A 433 -2.60 8.21 -14.88
N ASP A 434 -2.52 7.65 -13.66
CA ASP A 434 -2.26 8.41 -12.44
C ASP A 434 -0.75 8.63 -12.22
N VAL A 435 -0.10 9.25 -13.22
CA VAL A 435 1.34 9.54 -13.21
C VAL A 435 1.69 10.85 -13.91
N LEU A 436 2.72 11.52 -13.40
CA LEU A 436 3.51 12.52 -14.12
C LEU A 436 4.76 11.84 -14.68
N VAL A 437 5.07 12.05 -15.96
CA VAL A 437 6.22 11.44 -16.63
C VAL A 437 7.26 12.52 -16.93
N ALA A 438 8.48 12.37 -16.43
CA ALA A 438 9.59 13.28 -16.64
C ALA A 438 10.77 12.58 -17.34
N ILE A 439 11.03 12.99 -18.59
CA ILE A 439 12.02 12.38 -19.47
C ILE A 439 13.13 13.40 -19.72
N GLY A 440 14.32 13.11 -19.22
CA GLY A 440 15.45 14.04 -19.27
C GLY A 440 16.63 13.57 -20.11
N ASP A 441 16.68 12.30 -20.52
CA ASP A 441 17.86 11.75 -21.17
C ASP A 441 17.54 11.10 -22.51
N ALA A 442 16.56 10.18 -22.55
CA ALA A 442 16.37 9.29 -23.68
C ALA A 442 15.30 9.78 -24.68
N PRO A 443 15.66 10.14 -25.93
CA PRO A 443 14.68 10.40 -27.00
C PRO A 443 13.72 9.23 -27.24
N THR A 444 14.23 8.01 -27.07
CA THR A 444 13.45 6.76 -27.23
C THR A 444 12.36 6.60 -26.16
N ALA A 445 12.53 7.19 -24.97
CA ALA A 445 11.49 7.22 -23.95
C ALA A 445 10.33 8.13 -24.35
N ILE A 446 10.62 9.27 -24.99
CA ILE A 446 9.56 10.13 -25.55
C ILE A 446 8.82 9.40 -26.68
N ALA A 447 9.56 8.80 -27.62
CA ALA A 447 8.95 8.09 -28.75
C ALA A 447 8.01 6.99 -28.27
N GLU A 448 8.42 6.22 -27.25
CA GLU A 448 7.55 5.20 -26.65
C GLU A 448 6.35 5.79 -25.90
N ALA A 449 6.52 6.88 -25.15
CA ALA A 449 5.39 7.56 -24.51
C ALA A 449 4.36 8.05 -25.54
N ALA A 450 4.83 8.70 -26.61
CA ALA A 450 4.01 9.20 -27.69
C ALA A 450 3.27 8.05 -28.42
N ARG A 451 3.95 6.94 -28.68
CA ARG A 451 3.35 5.71 -29.24
C ARG A 451 2.23 5.18 -28.36
N LEU A 452 2.46 5.03 -27.05
CA LEU A 452 1.46 4.55 -26.09
C LEU A 452 0.25 5.49 -25.96
N ILE A 453 0.47 6.80 -26.02
CA ILE A 453 -0.61 7.80 -25.99
C ILE A 453 -1.51 7.65 -27.23
N ARG A 454 -0.91 7.50 -28.42
CA ARG A 454 -1.64 7.42 -29.69
C ARG A 454 -2.32 6.07 -29.91
N GLU A 455 -1.59 4.98 -29.71
CA GLU A 455 -2.02 3.63 -30.08
C GLU A 455 -2.77 2.91 -28.96
N HIS A 456 -2.39 3.15 -27.69
CA HIS A 456 -2.92 2.41 -26.54
C HIS A 456 -3.81 3.28 -25.63
N GLY A 457 -4.10 4.51 -26.05
CA GLY A 457 -4.98 5.41 -25.31
C GLY A 457 -4.41 5.86 -23.95
N TRP A 458 -3.09 5.78 -23.74
CA TRP A 458 -2.48 6.22 -22.48
C TRP A 458 -2.69 7.73 -22.26
N ARG A 459 -3.08 8.14 -21.06
CA ARG A 459 -3.34 9.54 -20.67
C ARG A 459 -2.63 9.89 -19.36
N PRO A 460 -1.29 9.91 -19.31
CA PRO A 460 -0.56 10.46 -18.18
C PRO A 460 -0.99 11.91 -17.93
N GLN A 461 -1.00 12.34 -16.68
CA GLN A 461 -1.52 13.67 -16.31
C GLN A 461 -0.65 14.81 -16.84
N LEU A 462 0.65 14.56 -17.00
CA LEU A 462 1.60 15.48 -17.63
C LEU A 462 2.81 14.68 -18.15
N VAL A 463 3.29 15.04 -19.34
CA VAL A 463 4.57 14.54 -19.89
C VAL A 463 5.56 15.69 -20.06
N ILE A 464 6.66 15.65 -19.34
CA ILE A 464 7.80 16.56 -19.49
C ILE A 464 8.85 15.82 -20.33
N GLY A 465 9.13 16.31 -21.53
CA GLY A 465 10.11 15.72 -22.44
C GLY A 465 11.21 16.70 -22.77
N LEU A 466 12.35 16.57 -22.08
CA LEU A 466 13.50 17.46 -22.24
C LEU A 466 14.83 16.67 -22.41
N PRO A 467 14.92 15.65 -23.28
CA PRO A 467 16.20 14.97 -23.53
C PRO A 467 17.23 15.93 -24.11
N VAL A 468 18.50 15.72 -23.74
CA VAL A 468 19.64 16.38 -24.38
C VAL A 468 20.21 15.49 -25.47
N GLY A 469 20.76 16.07 -26.53
CA GLY A 469 21.54 15.34 -27.52
C GLY A 469 21.22 15.71 -28.96
N PHE A 470 21.93 15.08 -29.89
CA PHE A 470 21.89 15.40 -31.31
C PHE A 470 21.19 14.34 -32.17
N VAL A 471 20.97 13.13 -31.64
CA VAL A 471 20.39 12.00 -32.38
C VAL A 471 18.99 11.73 -31.85
N GLY A 472 17.95 11.93 -32.69
CA GLY A 472 16.55 11.68 -32.36
C GLY A 472 15.93 12.67 -31.36
N THR A 473 16.72 13.57 -30.77
CA THR A 473 16.26 14.52 -29.74
C THR A 473 15.27 15.53 -30.30
N ARG A 474 15.51 16.11 -31.48
CA ARG A 474 14.60 17.10 -32.07
C ARG A 474 13.30 16.44 -32.51
N GLU A 475 13.42 15.30 -33.18
CA GLU A 475 12.31 14.53 -33.74
C GLU A 475 11.38 14.04 -32.63
N SER A 476 11.94 13.50 -31.54
CA SER A 476 11.16 13.03 -30.39
C SER A 476 10.44 14.18 -29.67
N LYS A 477 11.11 15.33 -29.46
CA LYS A 477 10.47 16.52 -28.88
C LYS A 477 9.35 17.07 -29.75
N ASP A 478 9.53 17.08 -31.06
CA ASP A 478 8.48 17.46 -32.02
C ASP A 478 7.31 16.46 -32.01
N GLU A 479 7.60 15.16 -31.88
CA GLU A 479 6.60 14.12 -31.72
C GLU A 479 5.77 14.32 -30.44
N LEU A 480 6.44 14.58 -29.30
CA LEU A 480 5.76 14.94 -28.07
C LEU A 480 4.93 16.20 -28.27
N ARG A 481 5.50 17.25 -28.87
CA ARG A 481 4.80 18.51 -29.14
C ARG A 481 3.51 18.30 -29.95
N ARG A 482 3.43 17.27 -30.79
CA ARG A 482 2.21 16.92 -31.57
C ARG A 482 1.21 16.03 -30.82
N CYS A 483 1.54 15.52 -29.62
CA CYS A 483 0.64 14.69 -28.81
C CYS A 483 -0.44 15.52 -28.10
N LEU A 484 -1.45 15.96 -28.86
CA LEU A 484 -2.55 16.80 -28.36
C LEU A 484 -3.44 16.14 -27.30
N GLN A 485 -3.31 14.82 -27.10
CA GLN A 485 -4.16 14.06 -26.16
C GLN A 485 -3.77 14.23 -24.69
N VAL A 486 -2.59 14.80 -24.39
CA VAL A 486 -2.08 14.95 -23.03
C VAL A 486 -1.45 16.34 -22.80
N PRO A 487 -1.50 16.86 -21.56
CA PRO A 487 -0.68 17.99 -21.15
C PRO A 487 0.80 17.64 -21.28
N ARG A 488 1.61 18.60 -21.75
CA ARG A 488 3.03 18.37 -22.01
C ARG A 488 3.88 19.63 -21.96
N ILE A 489 5.12 19.44 -21.56
CA ILE A 489 6.17 20.46 -21.53
C ILE A 489 7.38 19.89 -22.28
N THR A 490 7.88 20.63 -23.27
CA THR A 490 9.06 20.26 -24.06
C THR A 490 9.76 21.53 -24.51
N ASN A 491 10.87 21.42 -25.24
CA ASN A 491 11.46 22.54 -25.94
C ASN A 491 11.76 22.20 -27.41
N SER A 492 12.17 23.22 -28.16
CA SER A 492 12.78 23.09 -29.48
C SER A 492 14.28 22.76 -29.33
N GLY A 493 14.84 22.02 -30.29
CA GLY A 493 16.28 21.82 -30.39
C GLY A 493 16.89 20.73 -29.50
N THR A 494 18.20 20.83 -29.29
CA THR A 494 19.05 19.76 -28.70
C THR A 494 19.36 19.96 -27.22
N ARG A 495 19.05 21.15 -26.67
CA ARG A 495 19.27 21.49 -25.26
C ARG A 495 18.25 20.80 -24.37
N GLY A 496 18.64 20.40 -23.17
CA GLY A 496 17.81 19.63 -22.26
C GLY A 496 18.69 18.94 -21.23
N GLY A 497 18.28 17.76 -20.81
CA GLY A 497 19.02 16.90 -19.93
C GLY A 497 18.23 16.55 -18.68
N SER A 498 18.75 15.58 -17.94
CA SER A 498 18.20 15.19 -16.64
C SER A 498 18.03 16.37 -15.68
N PRO A 499 18.98 17.34 -15.59
CA PRO A 499 18.80 18.52 -14.74
C PRO A 499 17.61 19.38 -15.15
N TRP A 500 17.33 19.53 -16.46
CA TRP A 500 16.23 20.37 -16.93
C TRP A 500 14.88 19.73 -16.61
N ALA A 501 14.73 18.44 -16.90
CA ALA A 501 13.52 17.69 -16.55
C ALA A 501 13.25 17.73 -15.03
N ALA A 502 14.28 17.52 -14.21
CA ALA A 502 14.16 17.62 -12.75
C ALA A 502 13.79 19.03 -12.29
N SER A 503 14.36 20.08 -12.91
CA SER A 503 14.05 21.47 -12.58
C SER A 503 12.62 21.87 -12.91
N VAL A 504 12.02 21.36 -13.99
CA VAL A 504 10.59 21.56 -14.25
C VAL A 504 9.75 20.92 -13.14
N VAL A 505 10.01 19.65 -12.78
CA VAL A 505 9.27 18.96 -11.71
C VAL A 505 9.43 19.68 -10.37
N ASN A 506 10.65 20.12 -10.04
CA ASN A 506 10.92 20.88 -8.81
C ASN A 506 10.17 22.23 -8.79
N GLY A 507 10.07 22.93 -9.92
CA GLY A 507 9.28 24.16 -10.03
C GLY A 507 7.80 23.90 -9.73
N LEU A 508 7.22 22.86 -10.36
CA LEU A 508 5.84 22.47 -10.12
C LEU A 508 5.58 22.05 -8.65
N MET A 509 6.51 21.34 -8.01
CA MET A 509 6.40 20.97 -6.59
C MET A 509 6.40 22.20 -5.67
N ILE A 510 7.20 23.22 -5.99
CA ILE A 510 7.25 24.46 -5.20
C ILE A 510 5.95 25.25 -5.34
N ASP A 511 5.44 25.39 -6.56
CA ASP A 511 4.16 26.07 -6.78
C ASP A 511 3.01 25.31 -6.10
N ALA A 512 3.03 23.98 -6.12
CA ALA A 512 2.07 23.14 -5.40
C ALA A 512 2.13 23.37 -3.88
N LEU A 513 3.33 23.38 -3.29
CA LEU A 513 3.52 23.60 -1.86
C LEU A 513 3.08 25.02 -1.45
N ASN A 514 3.45 26.03 -2.23
CA ASN A 514 3.06 27.41 -1.97
C ASN A 514 1.54 27.62 -2.10
N GLY A 515 0.91 26.94 -3.06
CA GLY A 515 -0.56 26.91 -3.21
C GLY A 515 -1.27 26.32 -1.99
N LEU A 516 -0.74 25.22 -1.45
CA LEU A 516 -1.26 24.61 -0.22
C LEU A 516 -1.08 25.51 1.00
N ALA A 517 0.09 26.14 1.14
CA ALA A 517 0.40 27.05 2.26
C ALA A 517 -0.48 28.32 2.25
N SER A 518 -0.89 28.79 1.07
CA SER A 518 -1.74 29.98 0.91
C SER A 518 -3.25 29.70 0.99
N GLY A 519 -3.65 28.45 1.25
CA GLY A 519 -5.07 28.07 1.39
C GLY A 519 -5.83 27.93 0.07
N GLY A 520 -5.12 27.83 -1.06
CA GLY A 520 -5.72 27.65 -2.38
C GLY A 520 -6.23 26.24 -2.60
N ALA A 521 -7.48 25.98 -2.20
CA ALA A 521 -8.26 24.84 -2.70
C ALA A 521 -8.71 25.15 -4.13
N GLY A 522 -8.10 24.48 -5.11
CA GLY A 522 -8.56 24.38 -6.50
C GLY A 522 -8.89 22.95 -6.86
#